data_AF-A0A510IYA6-F1
#
_entry.id   AF-A0A510IYA6-F1
#
_cell.length_a   1.000
_cell.length_b   1.000
_cell.length_c   1.000
_cell.angle_alpha   90.00
_cell.angle_beta   90.00
_cell.angle_gamma   90.00
#
_symmetry.space_group_name_H-M   'P 1'
#
loop_
_entity.id
_entity.type
_entity.pdbx_description
1 polymer ?
#
loop_
_entity_poly.entity_id
_entity_poly.type
_entity_poly.pdbx_seq_one_letter_code
_entity_poly.pdbx_strand_id
1 'polypeptide(L)'
;MKKRIIFAVASVLFSQCVFADKPPKIKERSNGMYTQQIHQGYIYLVDTKAELCFAGLWPRGGLTEFDCKNLAKRDEWKKIIVWVDQK
;
A
#
# COMPACT_ATOMS: atom_id res chain seq x y z
N MET A 1 -57.18 14.45 26.86
CA MET A 1 -56.44 13.32 26.25
C MET A 1 -55.18 13.87 25.58
N LYS A 2 -54.00 13.57 26.12
CA LYS A 2 -52.69 14.14 25.71
C LYS A 2 -52.10 13.38 24.52
N LYS A 3 -51.97 14.03 23.36
CA LYS A 3 -51.28 13.50 22.17
C LYS A 3 -49.77 13.52 22.43
N ARG A 4 -49.12 12.35 22.34
CA ARG A 4 -47.66 12.22 22.39
C ARG A 4 -47.09 12.51 21.01
N ILE A 5 -46.31 13.58 20.89
CA ILE A 5 -45.53 13.91 19.70
C ILE A 5 -44.25 13.07 19.79
N ILE A 6 -44.14 12.05 18.95
CA ILE A 6 -42.95 11.22 18.81
C ILE A 6 -41.99 12.01 17.91
N PHE A 7 -40.93 12.57 18.51
CA PHE A 7 -39.84 13.20 17.78
C PHE A 7 -39.08 12.12 17.01
N ALA A 8 -39.28 12.09 15.69
CA ALA A 8 -38.47 11.29 14.78
C ALA A 8 -37.07 11.93 14.68
N VAL A 9 -36.14 11.48 15.52
CA VAL A 9 -34.70 11.71 15.34
C VAL A 9 -34.22 10.73 14.28
N ALA A 10 -34.52 11.03 13.02
CA ALA A 10 -34.03 10.25 11.89
C ALA A 10 -32.57 10.63 11.62
N SER A 11 -31.70 9.69 11.99
CA SER A 11 -30.26 9.62 11.74
C SER A 11 -29.80 10.30 10.44
N VAL A 12 -29.17 11.46 10.57
CA VAL A 12 -28.19 11.96 9.59
C VAL A 12 -26.86 11.26 9.91
N LEU A 13 -26.80 9.95 9.65
CA LEU A 13 -25.57 9.17 9.74
C LEU A 13 -24.69 9.56 8.55
N PHE A 14 -23.85 10.57 8.78
CA PHE A 14 -22.44 10.60 8.40
C PHE A 14 -22.10 9.78 7.14
N SER A 15 -22.47 10.29 5.97
CA SER A 15 -21.87 9.87 4.70
C SER A 15 -20.48 10.49 4.59
N GLN A 16 -19.56 10.05 5.46
CA GLN A 16 -18.15 10.30 5.26
C GLN A 16 -17.67 9.32 4.21
N CYS A 17 -17.74 9.74 2.94
CA CYS A 17 -16.96 9.13 1.88
C CYS A 17 -15.49 9.23 2.30
N VAL A 18 -14.96 8.14 2.84
CA VAL A 18 -13.54 7.97 3.06
C VAL A 18 -12.93 7.91 1.67
N PHE A 19 -12.33 9.01 1.21
CA PHE A 19 -11.44 9.00 0.06
C PHE A 19 -10.22 8.16 0.45
N ALA A 20 -10.33 6.84 0.26
CA ALA A 20 -9.19 5.95 0.30
C ALA A 20 -8.37 6.25 -0.95
N ASP A 21 -7.34 7.09 -0.81
CA ASP A 21 -6.28 7.20 -1.81
C ASP A 21 -5.76 5.78 -2.06
N LYS A 22 -6.06 5.25 -3.26
CA LYS A 22 -5.62 3.89 -3.62
C LYS A 22 -4.10 3.89 -3.54
N PRO A 23 -3.49 2.94 -2.82
CA PRO A 23 -2.04 2.87 -2.74
C PRO A 23 -1.46 2.78 -4.15
N PRO A 24 -0.30 3.41 -4.41
CA PRO A 24 0.29 3.42 -5.73
C PRO A 24 0.46 1.99 -6.25
N LYS A 25 0.05 1.75 -7.50
CA LYS A 25 0.03 0.41 -8.07
C LYS A 25 1.43 -0.16 -8.22
N ILE A 26 1.63 -1.38 -7.73
CA ILE A 26 2.82 -2.18 -8.02
C ILE A 26 2.75 -2.61 -9.49
N LYS A 27 3.86 -2.43 -10.20
CA LYS A 27 4.04 -2.82 -11.59
C LYS A 27 5.07 -3.94 -11.65
N GLU A 28 4.67 -5.08 -12.18
CA GLU A 28 5.61 -6.11 -12.62
C GLU A 28 6.38 -5.59 -13.83
N ARG A 29 7.71 -5.72 -13.79
CA ARG A 29 8.60 -5.36 -14.89
C ARG A 29 8.86 -6.60 -15.74
N SER A 30 9.84 -7.40 -15.34
CA SER A 30 10.23 -8.64 -15.99
C SER A 30 10.93 -9.54 -14.98
N ASN A 31 10.85 -10.86 -15.18
CA ASN A 31 11.65 -11.85 -14.46
C ASN A 31 11.55 -11.83 -12.92
N GLY A 32 10.40 -11.50 -12.35
CA GLY A 32 10.23 -11.43 -10.89
C GLY A 32 10.65 -10.09 -10.27
N MET A 33 10.91 -9.07 -11.10
CA MET A 33 11.12 -7.71 -10.62
C MET A 33 9.82 -6.93 -10.56
N TYR A 34 9.55 -6.33 -9.40
CA TYR A 34 8.38 -5.50 -9.14
C TYR A 34 8.80 -4.11 -8.75
N THR A 35 8.06 -3.09 -9.19
CA THR A 35 8.32 -1.70 -8.83
C THR A 35 7.06 -1.00 -8.36
N GLN A 36 7.19 -0.11 -7.39
CA GLN A 36 6.11 0.77 -6.96
C GLN A 36 6.63 2.19 -6.88
N GLN A 37 5.91 3.13 -7.48
CA GLN A 37 6.23 4.55 -7.33
C GLN A 37 5.59 5.07 -6.04
N ILE A 38 6.41 5.51 -5.09
CA ILE A 38 5.95 5.94 -3.76
C ILE A 38 5.64 7.45 -3.77
N HIS A 39 6.54 8.22 -4.38
CA HIS A 39 6.47 9.67 -4.49
C HIS A 39 7.22 10.13 -5.75
N GLN A 40 7.19 11.42 -6.11
CA GLN A 40 7.83 11.95 -7.31
C GLN A 40 9.27 11.45 -7.50
N GLY A 41 9.47 10.51 -8.42
CA GLY A 41 10.77 9.87 -8.68
C GLY A 41 11.20 8.80 -7.69
N TYR A 42 10.60 8.67 -6.50
CA TYR A 42 10.96 7.64 -5.52
C TYR A 42 10.23 6.32 -5.79
N ILE A 43 10.99 5.24 -5.82
CA ILE A 43 10.47 3.90 -6.07
C ILE A 43 10.93 2.90 -5.01
N TYR A 44 10.11 1.87 -4.81
CA TYR A 44 10.58 0.55 -4.41
C TYR A 44 10.86 -0.29 -5.65
N LEU A 45 11.91 -1.09 -5.59
CA LEU A 45 12.21 -2.19 -6.51
C LEU A 45 12.38 -3.45 -5.66
N VAL A 46 11.72 -4.53 -6.05
CA VAL A 46 11.79 -5.83 -5.37
C VAL A 46 12.14 -6.89 -6.41
N ASP A 47 13.17 -7.67 -6.13
CA ASP A 47 13.56 -8.84 -6.91
C ASP A 47 13.18 -10.11 -6.13
N THR A 48 12.16 -10.82 -6.58
CA THR A 48 11.67 -12.03 -5.92
C THR A 48 12.55 -13.26 -6.16
N LYS A 49 13.47 -13.22 -7.13
CA LYS A 49 14.41 -14.32 -7.38
C LYS A 49 15.65 -14.20 -6.51
N ALA A 50 16.15 -12.98 -6.36
CA ALA A 50 17.28 -12.68 -5.48
C ALA A 50 16.85 -12.49 -4.01
N GLU A 51 15.55 -12.37 -3.75
CA GLU A 51 14.98 -12.10 -2.42
C GLU A 51 15.41 -10.73 -1.84
N LEU A 52 15.61 -9.73 -2.71
CA LEU A 52 16.15 -8.41 -2.36
C LEU A 52 15.13 -7.28 -2.52
N CYS A 53 15.26 -6.26 -1.67
CA CYS A 53 14.46 -5.04 -1.72
C CYS A 53 15.36 -3.80 -1.82
N PHE A 54 14.97 -2.89 -2.69
CA PHE A 54 15.67 -1.63 -2.94
C PHE A 54 14.71 -0.44 -2.90
N ALA A 55 15.20 0.70 -2.43
CA ALA A 55 14.51 1.97 -2.49
C ALA A 55 15.43 3.03 -3.09
N GLY A 56 14.89 3.98 -3.84
CA GLY A 56 15.71 5.04 -4.40
C GLY A 56 14.99 5.94 -5.39
N LEU A 57 15.76 6.80 -6.03
CA LEU A 57 15.29 7.73 -7.06
C LEU A 57 15.43 7.08 -8.45
N TRP A 58 14.37 7.09 -9.23
CA TRP A 58 14.33 6.57 -10.59
C TRP A 58 13.85 7.65 -11.58
N PRO A 59 14.44 7.76 -12.79
CA PRO A 59 15.45 6.89 -13.39
C PRO A 59 16.91 7.33 -13.19
N ARG A 60 17.15 8.44 -12.47
CA ARG A 60 18.48 9.09 -12.41
C ARG A 60 19.20 8.97 -11.06
N GLY A 61 18.59 8.32 -10.07
CA GLY A 61 19.18 8.14 -8.75
C GLY A 61 19.72 6.74 -8.53
N GLY A 62 20.49 6.60 -7.45
CA GLY A 62 20.92 5.30 -6.96
C GLY A 62 19.78 4.52 -6.30
N LEU A 63 19.96 3.21 -6.23
CA LEU A 63 19.14 2.30 -5.45
C LEU A 63 19.93 1.89 -4.20
N THR A 64 19.28 1.93 -3.04
CA THR A 64 19.82 1.44 -1.78
C THR A 64 19.08 0.19 -1.38
N GLU A 65 19.82 -0.89 -1.12
CA GLU A 65 19.28 -2.13 -0.59
C GLU A 65 18.81 -1.94 0.86
N PHE A 66 17.70 -2.58 1.23
CA PHE A 66 17.21 -2.59 2.61
C PHE A 66 16.48 -3.90 2.93
N ASP A 67 16.32 -4.19 4.23
CA ASP A 67 15.61 -5.40 4.68
C ASP A 67 14.12 -5.36 4.27
N CYS A 68 13.69 -6.38 3.52
CA CYS A 68 12.33 -6.54 3.03
C CYS A 68 11.26 -6.65 4.14
N LYS A 69 11.62 -6.91 5.41
CA LYS A 69 10.68 -7.13 6.52
C LYS A 69 9.60 -6.07 6.67
N ASN A 70 9.98 -4.80 6.57
CA ASN A 70 9.01 -3.72 6.75
C ASN A 70 8.16 -3.49 5.50
N LEU A 71 8.69 -3.82 4.31
CA LEU A 71 7.93 -3.73 3.07
C LEU A 71 6.90 -4.86 2.98
N ALA A 72 7.27 -6.08 3.37
CA ALA A 72 6.41 -7.27 3.36
C ALA A 72 5.15 -7.13 4.23
N LYS A 73 5.20 -6.32 5.29
CA LYS A 73 4.05 -6.04 6.17
C LYS A 73 2.95 -5.20 5.50
N ARG A 74 3.25 -4.55 4.37
CA ARG A 74 2.27 -3.72 3.66
C ARG A 74 1.34 -4.60 2.83
N ASP A 75 0.05 -4.32 2.88
CA ASP A 75 -0.98 -5.13 2.23
C ASP A 75 -0.74 -5.32 0.73
N GLU A 76 -0.24 -4.28 0.06
CA GLU A 76 0.10 -4.34 -1.37
C GLU A 76 1.29 -5.26 -1.67
N TRP A 77 2.25 -5.39 -0.76
CA TRP A 77 3.50 -6.13 -0.95
C TRP A 77 3.48 -7.55 -0.39
N LYS A 78 2.59 -7.83 0.57
CA LYS A 78 2.49 -9.12 1.26
C LYS A 78 2.30 -10.32 0.32
N LYS A 79 1.66 -10.11 -0.84
CA LYS A 79 1.45 -11.16 -1.85
C LYS A 79 2.67 -11.43 -2.74
N ILE A 80 3.64 -10.52 -2.74
CA ILE A 80 4.84 -10.57 -3.59
C ILE A 80 6.03 -11.00 -2.75
N ILE A 81 6.17 -10.44 -1.54
CA ILE A 81 7.28 -10.70 -0.63
C ILE A 81 6.86 -11.78 0.37
N VAL A 82 7.07 -13.05 0.00
CA VAL A 82 6.60 -14.22 0.78
C VAL A 82 7.71 -14.96 1.54
N TRP A 83 8.98 -14.63 1.29
CA TRP A 83 10.14 -15.33 1.86
C TRP A 83 10.57 -14.82 3.25
N VAL A 84 10.11 -13.63 3.64
CA VAL A 84 10.55 -12.95 4.87
C VAL A 84 10.15 -13.69 6.15
N ASP A 85 9.03 -14.42 6.13
CA ASP A 85 8.50 -15.13 7.30
C ASP A 85 9.05 -16.58 7.42
N GLN A 86 10.00 -16.99 6.57
CA GLN A 86 10.51 -18.37 6.52
C GLN A 86 11.90 -18.55 7.16
N LYS A 87 12.39 -17.58 7.94
CA LYS A 87 13.68 -17.66 8.65
C LYS A 87 13.56 -17.43 10.15
#